data_AF-A0A7K6YNW3-F1
#
_entry.id   AF-A0A7K6YNW3-F1
#
_cell.length_a   1.000
_cell.length_b   1.000
_cell.length_c   1.000
_cell.angle_alpha   90.00
_cell.angle_beta   90.00
_cell.angle_gamma   90.00
#
_symmetry.space_group_name_H-M   'P 1'
#
loop_
_entity.id
_entity.type
_entity.pdbx_description
1 polymer ?
#
loop_
_entity_poly.entity_id
_entity_poly.type
_entity_poly.pdbx_seq_one_letter_code
_entity_poly.pdbx_strand_id
1 'polypeptide(L)'
;HGDCPLSRLLRHLLTARRSLDICLFAFSSPQLGRAVRLLHRRGVRVRIVTDAQYMGLQGSQIGLLRQAGIQVRHDQESGYMHHKFAVVDGRMLITGSLNWTTQAIQNNRENVLVTEDVEYVQPFLDEFERIWEKYNPINYKFF
;
A
#
# COMPACT_ATOMS: atom_id res chain seq x y z
N HIS A 1 13.01 3.55 23.17
CA HIS A 1 13.01 3.40 21.70
C HIS A 1 11.96 4.34 21.11
N GLY A 2 12.39 5.41 20.44
CA GLY A 2 11.50 6.46 19.97
C GLY A 2 10.54 6.01 18.88
N ASP A 3 9.37 6.65 18.82
CA ASP A 3 8.29 6.40 17.87
C ASP A 3 8.74 6.81 16.46
N CYS A 4 9.44 5.94 15.74
CA CYS A 4 9.88 6.21 14.36
C CYS A 4 8.73 5.96 13.36
N PRO A 5 8.73 6.62 12.19
CA PRO A 5 7.67 6.47 11.18
C PRO A 5 7.33 5.01 10.84
N LEU A 6 8.34 4.14 10.72
CA LEU A 6 8.15 2.71 10.48
C LEU A 6 7.42 2.01 11.64
N SER A 7 7.81 2.28 12.89
CA SER A 7 7.19 1.64 14.06
C SER A 7 5.72 2.04 14.20
N ARG A 8 5.39 3.31 13.93
CA ARG A 8 4.01 3.80 13.88
C ARG A 8 3.23 3.14 12.76
N LEU A 9 3.77 3.13 11.53
CA LEU A 9 3.16 2.44 10.39
C LEU A 9 2.86 0.96 10.71
N LEU A 10 3.86 0.20 11.18
CA LEU A 10 3.69 -1.23 11.48
C LEU A 10 2.66 -1.48 12.58
N ARG A 11 2.67 -0.66 13.65
CA ARG A 11 1.72 -0.78 14.77
C ARG A 11 0.28 -0.73 14.26
N HIS A 12 -0.03 0.25 13.43
CA HIS A 12 -1.38 0.46 12.89
C HIS A 12 -1.72 -0.50 11.75
N LEU A 13 -0.78 -0.82 10.88
CA LEU A 13 -1.01 -1.79 9.80
C LEU A 13 -1.41 -3.17 10.36
N LEU A 14 -0.73 -3.61 11.44
CA LEU A 14 -0.96 -4.91 12.05
C LEU A 14 -2.29 -5.03 12.81
N THR A 15 -3.06 -3.94 12.97
CA THR A 15 -4.41 -4.01 13.57
C THR A 15 -5.50 -4.46 12.60
N ALA A 16 -5.21 -4.54 11.29
CA ALA A 16 -6.19 -4.92 10.28
C ALA A 16 -6.84 -6.29 10.57
N ARG A 17 -8.17 -6.36 10.48
CA ARG A 17 -8.95 -7.58 10.72
C ARG A 17 -9.79 -8.04 9.54
N ARG A 18 -10.19 -7.14 8.65
CA ARG A 18 -11.12 -7.39 7.54
C ARG A 18 -10.49 -7.04 6.20
N SER A 19 -9.94 -5.83 6.08
CA SER A 19 -9.36 -5.36 4.83
C SER A 19 -8.13 -4.49 5.02
N LEU A 20 -7.29 -4.48 3.99
CA LEU A 20 -6.13 -3.63 3.89
C LEU A 20 -5.96 -3.21 2.42
N ASP A 21 -6.21 -1.94 2.15
CA ASP A 21 -6.10 -1.34 0.83
C ASP A 21 -4.86 -0.45 0.79
N ILE A 22 -3.91 -0.75 -0.09
CA ILE A 22 -2.58 -0.11 -0.12
C ILE A 22 -2.37 0.57 -1.47
N CYS A 23 -2.04 1.86 -1.47
CA CYS A 23 -1.69 2.62 -2.66
C CYS A 23 -0.30 3.23 -2.48
N LEU A 24 0.72 2.65 -3.14
CA LEU A 24 2.13 2.98 -2.92
C LEU A 24 2.92 3.12 -4.21
N PHE A 25 3.68 4.20 -4.31
CA PHE A 25 4.64 4.39 -5.39
C PHE A 25 5.73 3.32 -5.41
N ALA A 26 6.38 3.10 -4.28
CA ALA A 26 7.49 2.15 -4.18
C ALA A 26 7.38 1.28 -2.91
N PHE A 27 7.55 -0.04 -3.10
CA PHE A 27 7.49 -1.02 -2.02
C PHE A 27 8.63 -2.04 -2.14
N SER A 28 9.72 -1.80 -1.39
CA SER A 28 10.90 -2.68 -1.36
C SER A 28 11.33 -3.13 0.05
N SER A 29 10.65 -2.68 1.12
CA SER A 29 10.96 -3.08 2.49
C SER A 29 10.53 -4.53 2.78
N PRO A 30 11.47 -5.46 3.07
CA PRO A 30 11.12 -6.85 3.39
C PRO A 30 10.34 -6.99 4.70
N GLN A 31 10.53 -6.06 5.65
CA GLN A 31 9.79 -6.06 6.91
C GLN A 31 8.31 -5.76 6.69
N LEU A 32 8.00 -4.74 5.90
CA LEU A 32 6.62 -4.41 5.54
C LEU A 32 6.01 -5.48 4.64
N GLY A 33 6.78 -6.03 3.69
CA GLY A 33 6.33 -7.16 2.86
C GLY A 33 5.91 -8.37 3.69
N ARG A 34 6.68 -8.72 4.74
CA ARG A 34 6.31 -9.78 5.69
C ARG A 34 5.05 -9.45 6.49
N ALA A 35 4.88 -8.20 6.94
CA ALA A 35 3.68 -7.78 7.65
C ALA A 35 2.41 -7.91 6.80
N VAL A 36 2.46 -7.47 5.54
CA VAL A 36 1.33 -7.58 4.60
C VAL A 36 0.98 -9.05 4.33
N ARG A 37 1.99 -9.91 4.09
CA ARG A 37 1.77 -11.36 3.92
C ARG A 37 1.18 -12.02 5.16
N LEU A 38 1.61 -11.61 6.35
CA LEU A 38 1.06 -12.11 7.61
C LEU A 38 -0.42 -11.78 7.73
N LEU A 39 -0.84 -10.55 7.40
CA LEU A 39 -2.24 -10.13 7.43
C LEU A 39 -3.07 -10.92 6.40
N HIS A 40 -2.56 -11.07 5.18
CA HIS A 40 -3.23 -11.89 4.16
C HIS A 40 -3.45 -13.34 4.63
N ARG A 41 -2.42 -13.95 5.23
CA ARG A 41 -2.51 -15.31 5.82
C ARG A 41 -3.51 -15.42 6.97
N ARG A 42 -3.82 -14.31 7.66
CA ARG A 42 -4.85 -14.25 8.71
C ARG A 42 -6.27 -14.09 8.15
N GLY A 43 -6.43 -14.04 6.84
CA GLY A 43 -7.72 -13.87 6.17
C GLY A 43 -8.10 -12.41 5.91
N VAL A 44 -7.21 -11.45 6.15
CA VAL A 44 -7.44 -10.05 5.78
C VAL A 44 -7.44 -9.92 4.25
N ARG A 45 -8.47 -9.31 3.67
CA ARG A 45 -8.50 -9.00 2.24
C ARG A 45 -7.49 -7.89 1.95
N VAL A 46 -6.43 -8.22 1.21
CA VAL A 46 -5.40 -7.24 0.83
C VAL A 46 -5.51 -6.89 -0.64
N ARG A 47 -5.58 -5.60 -0.96
CA ARG A 47 -5.52 -5.04 -2.32
C ARG A 47 -4.40 -4.02 -2.41
N ILE A 48 -3.64 -4.04 -3.51
CA ILE A 48 -2.51 -3.14 -3.70
C ILE A 48 -2.60 -2.46 -5.07
N VAL A 49 -2.51 -1.14 -5.09
CA VAL A 49 -2.21 -0.34 -6.27
C VAL A 49 -0.78 0.15 -6.17
N THR A 50 -0.01 0.00 -7.25
CA THR A 50 1.41 0.41 -7.30
C THR A 50 1.75 1.04 -8.64
N ASP A 51 2.91 1.67 -8.70
CA ASP A 51 3.51 2.14 -9.96
C ASP A 51 4.10 0.97 -10.78
N ALA A 52 3.84 0.96 -12.09
CA ALA A 52 4.22 -0.08 -13.04
C ALA A 52 5.73 -0.20 -13.23
N GLN A 53 6.45 0.92 -13.21
CA GLN A 53 7.90 0.92 -13.39
C GLN A 53 8.58 0.46 -12.09
N TYR A 54 8.17 1.03 -10.95
CA TYR A 54 8.80 0.76 -9.67
C TYR A 54 8.53 -0.66 -9.17
N MET A 55 7.38 -1.25 -9.53
CA MET A 55 7.09 -2.62 -9.15
C MET A 55 8.02 -3.65 -9.81
N GLY A 56 8.63 -3.31 -10.96
CA GLY A 56 9.58 -4.16 -11.70
C GLY A 56 11.04 -4.03 -11.25
N LEU A 57 11.36 -3.09 -10.36
CA LEU A 57 12.73 -2.89 -9.87
C LEU A 57 13.19 -4.04 -8.97
N GLN A 58 14.49 -4.32 -9.01
CA GLN A 58 15.11 -5.33 -8.14
C GLN A 58 14.86 -5.00 -6.66
N GLY A 59 14.42 -6.00 -5.89
CA GLY A 59 14.08 -5.85 -4.47
C GLY A 59 12.65 -5.39 -4.19
N SER A 60 11.87 -5.04 -5.22
CA SER A 60 10.42 -4.83 -5.10
C SER A 60 9.76 -6.03 -4.42
N GLN A 61 8.89 -5.77 -3.45
CA GLN A 61 8.12 -6.80 -2.77
C GLN A 61 6.87 -7.22 -3.54
N ILE A 62 6.49 -6.48 -4.58
CA ILE A 62 5.23 -6.69 -5.32
C ILE A 62 5.15 -8.09 -5.94
N GLY A 63 6.25 -8.58 -6.53
CA GLY A 63 6.29 -9.94 -7.10
C GLY A 63 6.01 -11.03 -6.06
N LEU A 64 6.62 -10.91 -4.87
CA LEU A 64 6.39 -11.86 -3.76
C LEU A 64 4.97 -11.79 -3.22
N LEU A 65 4.37 -10.60 -3.20
CA LEU A 65 2.98 -10.42 -2.76
C LEU A 65 2.00 -11.03 -3.76
N ARG A 66 2.22 -10.82 -5.07
CA ARG A 66 1.44 -11.49 -6.13
C ARG A 66 1.53 -13.01 -6.04
N GLN A 67 2.74 -13.55 -5.88
CA GLN A 67 2.95 -15.00 -5.69
C GLN A 67 2.24 -15.55 -4.44
N ALA A 68 2.03 -14.72 -3.42
CA ALA A 68 1.28 -15.09 -2.22
C ALA A 68 -0.24 -15.03 -2.40
N GLY A 69 -0.76 -14.71 -3.59
CA GLY A 69 -2.20 -14.60 -3.88
C GLY A 69 -2.81 -13.22 -3.59
N ILE A 70 -1.99 -12.21 -3.26
CA ILE A 70 -2.48 -10.86 -3.01
C ILE A 70 -2.80 -10.17 -4.33
N GLN A 71 -3.96 -9.53 -4.39
CA GLN A 71 -4.40 -8.80 -5.58
C GLN A 71 -3.60 -7.51 -5.73
N VAL A 72 -2.96 -7.35 -6.89
CA VAL A 72 -2.16 -6.15 -7.21
C VAL A 72 -2.51 -5.62 -8.59
N ARG A 73 -2.95 -4.36 -8.64
CA ARG A 73 -3.12 -3.55 -9.85
C ARG A 73 -1.97 -2.53 -9.94
N HIS A 74 -1.67 -2.06 -11.14
CA HIS A 74 -0.73 -0.97 -11.35
C HIS A 74 -1.26 -0.02 -12.41
N ASP A 75 -0.70 1.17 -12.46
CA ASP A 75 -0.99 2.14 -13.49
C ASP A 75 -0.59 1.66 -14.90
N GLN A 76 -1.26 2.23 -15.89
CA GLN A 76 -1.13 1.86 -17.32
C GLN A 76 -0.94 3.11 -18.19
N GLU A 77 -0.75 4.27 -17.58
CA GLU A 77 -0.74 5.58 -18.24
C GLU A 77 0.63 6.25 -18.10
N SER A 78 0.83 7.35 -18.84
CA SER A 78 1.97 8.23 -18.62
C SER A 78 1.81 9.01 -17.31
N GLY A 79 2.87 9.05 -16.51
CA GLY A 79 2.87 9.61 -15.16
C GLY A 79 3.25 8.56 -14.13
N TYR A 80 3.35 8.96 -12.86
CA TYR A 80 3.66 8.05 -11.77
C TYR A 80 2.46 7.90 -10.85
N MET A 81 2.15 6.68 -10.45
CA MET A 81 1.28 6.42 -9.30
C MET A 81 2.03 6.83 -8.02
N HIS A 82 1.98 8.11 -7.64
CA HIS A 82 2.84 8.65 -6.58
C HIS A 82 2.20 8.70 -5.18
N HIS A 83 1.06 8.06 -4.97
CA HIS A 83 0.44 7.97 -3.63
C HIS A 83 1.31 7.18 -2.64
N LYS A 84 1.18 7.53 -1.35
CA LYS A 84 1.72 6.74 -0.24
C LYS A 84 0.69 6.63 0.89
N PHE A 85 -0.33 5.80 0.70
CA PHE A 85 -1.33 5.57 1.74
C PHE A 85 -1.75 4.11 1.86
N ALA A 86 -2.30 3.78 3.02
CA ALA A 86 -3.02 2.54 3.25
C ALA A 86 -4.30 2.84 4.05
N VAL A 87 -5.39 2.14 3.73
CA VAL A 87 -6.62 2.16 4.52
C VAL A 87 -6.83 0.80 5.17
N VAL A 88 -6.92 0.81 6.50
CA VAL A 88 -7.13 -0.36 7.33
C VAL A 88 -8.60 -0.47 7.69
N ASP A 89 -9.21 -1.63 7.39
CA ASP A 89 -10.61 -1.97 7.70
C ASP A 89 -11.66 -0.94 7.24
N GLY A 90 -11.33 -0.12 6.23
CA GLY A 90 -12.21 0.95 5.74
C GLY A 90 -12.44 2.09 6.74
N ARG A 91 -11.62 2.22 7.78
CA ARG A 91 -11.84 3.19 8.87
C ARG A 91 -10.61 3.92 9.37
N MET A 92 -9.41 3.44 9.06
CA MET A 92 -8.17 4.07 9.50
C MET A 92 -7.29 4.35 8.29
N LEU A 93 -6.97 5.63 8.09
CA LEU A 93 -6.03 6.07 7.08
C LEU A 93 -4.63 6.16 7.67
N ILE A 94 -3.67 5.58 6.98
CA ILE A 94 -2.25 5.78 7.19
C ILE A 94 -1.69 6.43 5.93
N THR A 95 -1.13 7.64 6.01
CA THR A 95 -0.64 8.38 4.83
C THR A 95 0.58 9.23 5.17
N GLY A 96 1.27 9.76 4.17
CA GLY A 96 2.38 10.68 4.35
C GLY A 96 3.32 10.72 3.14
N SER A 97 4.58 11.04 3.38
CA SER A 97 5.63 11.02 2.34
C SER A 97 6.28 9.64 2.17
N LEU A 98 6.15 8.77 3.18
CA LEU A 98 6.92 7.53 3.31
C LEU A 98 6.61 6.51 2.20
N ASN A 99 7.53 6.35 1.25
CA ASN A 99 7.59 5.15 0.43
C ASN A 99 7.97 3.94 1.30
N TRP A 100 7.45 2.75 1.01
CA TRP A 100 7.71 1.55 1.81
C TRP A 100 9.00 0.86 1.37
N THR A 101 10.09 1.62 1.37
CA THR A 101 11.43 1.17 0.99
C THR A 101 12.37 1.21 2.19
N THR A 102 13.36 0.31 2.22
CA THR A 102 14.37 0.30 3.30
C THR A 102 15.08 1.65 3.42
N GLN A 103 15.39 2.28 2.28
CA GLN A 103 16.03 3.59 2.23
C GLN A 103 15.17 4.67 2.89
N ALA A 104 13.88 4.77 2.52
CA ALA A 104 13.00 5.79 3.07
C ALA A 104 12.81 5.62 4.59
N ILE A 105 12.72 4.37 5.03
CA ILE A 105 12.58 4.02 6.45
C ILE A 105 13.80 4.39 7.29
N GLN A 106 15.02 4.14 6.78
CA GLN A 106 16.24 4.24 7.58
C GLN A 106 16.93 5.60 7.47
N ASN A 107 16.86 6.23 6.30
CA ASN A 107 17.79 7.30 5.92
C ASN A 107 17.09 8.61 5.53
N ASN A 108 15.79 8.58 5.19
CA ASN A 108 15.05 9.77 4.80
C ASN A 108 14.32 10.40 5.98
N ARG A 109 14.05 11.71 5.86
CA ARG A 109 13.12 12.42 6.75
C ARG A 109 11.72 12.31 6.18
N GLU A 110 10.95 11.37 6.70
CA GLU A 110 9.62 11.03 6.22
C GLU A 110 8.56 11.29 7.29
N ASN A 111 7.34 11.64 6.89
CA ASN A 111 6.20 11.74 7.80
C ASN A 111 5.24 10.57 7.63
N VAL A 112 4.58 10.21 8.74
CA VAL A 112 3.45 9.27 8.78
C VAL A 112 2.35 9.90 9.62
N LEU A 113 1.22 10.14 8.99
CA LEU A 113 -0.04 10.54 9.61
C LEU A 113 -0.93 9.30 9.75
N VAL A 114 -1.60 9.18 10.89
CA VAL A 114 -2.62 8.16 11.12
C VAL A 114 -3.86 8.85 11.66
N THR A 115 -5.02 8.58 11.08
CA THR A 115 -6.31 9.12 11.50
C THR A 115 -7.42 8.10 11.30
N GLU A 116 -8.43 8.13 12.16
CA GLU A 116 -9.70 7.39 12.02
C GLU A 116 -10.89 8.33 11.73
N ASP A 117 -10.62 9.61 11.52
CA ASP A 117 -11.66 10.58 11.23
C ASP A 117 -12.20 10.38 9.80
N VAL A 118 -13.51 10.11 9.72
CA VAL A 118 -14.22 9.75 8.50
C VAL A 118 -14.09 10.81 7.42
N GLU A 119 -13.99 12.10 7.80
CA GLU A 119 -13.85 13.20 6.84
C GLU A 119 -12.54 13.11 6.04
N TYR A 120 -11.50 12.53 6.64
CA TYR A 120 -10.22 12.29 5.97
C TYR A 120 -10.10 10.87 5.41
N VAL A 121 -10.76 9.88 6.00
CA VAL A 121 -10.67 8.49 5.53
C VAL A 121 -11.46 8.29 4.24
N GLN A 122 -12.68 8.83 4.16
CA GLN A 122 -13.58 8.57 3.04
C GLN A 122 -13.01 8.99 1.68
N PRO A 123 -12.40 10.18 1.51
CA PRO A 123 -11.83 10.57 0.22
C PRO A 123 -10.69 9.65 -0.26
N PHE A 124 -9.90 9.10 0.66
CA PHE A 124 -8.82 8.16 0.30
C PHE A 124 -9.36 6.78 -0.06
N LEU A 125 -10.45 6.34 0.56
CA LEU A 125 -11.16 5.13 0.15
C LEU A 125 -11.76 5.29 -1.24
N ASP A 126 -12.45 6.40 -1.48
CA ASP A 126 -13.08 6.68 -2.78
C ASP A 126 -12.01 6.76 -3.87
N GLU A 127 -10.87 7.41 -3.60
CA GLU A 127 -9.75 7.46 -4.53
C GLU A 127 -9.13 6.08 -4.76
N PHE A 128 -8.98 5.27 -3.72
CA PHE A 128 -8.53 3.89 -3.87
C PHE A 128 -9.45 3.10 -4.80
N GLU A 129 -10.77 3.13 -4.57
CA GLU A 129 -11.73 2.41 -5.40
C GLU A 129 -11.75 2.93 -6.83
N ARG A 130 -11.68 4.25 -7.02
CA ARG A 130 -11.60 4.87 -8.34
C ARG A 130 -10.39 4.37 -9.12
N ILE A 131 -9.20 4.38 -8.50
CA ILE A 131 -7.96 3.89 -9.12
C ILE A 131 -8.03 2.37 -9.34
N TRP A 132 -8.55 1.64 -8.34
CA TRP A 132 -8.72 0.20 -8.41
C TRP A 132 -9.53 -0.15 -9.65
N GLU A 133 -10.73 0.38 -9.79
CA GLU A 133 -11.60 0.10 -10.94
C GLU A 133 -11.06 0.62 -12.27
N LYS A 134 -10.38 1.77 -12.26
CA LYS A 134 -9.66 2.26 -13.45
C LYS A 134 -8.69 1.22 -13.99
N TYR A 135 -7.91 0.58 -13.11
CA TYR A 135 -6.92 -0.43 -13.48
C TYR A 135 -7.43 -1.87 -13.37
N ASN A 136 -8.75 -2.07 -13.47
CA ASN A 136 -9.34 -3.40 -13.49
C ASN A 136 -8.91 -4.15 -14.77
N PRO A 137 -8.24 -5.33 -14.67
CA PRO A 137 -7.80 -6.09 -15.83
C PRO A 137 -8.91 -6.41 -16.85
N ILE A 138 -10.16 -6.53 -16.40
CA ILE A 138 -11.32 -6.81 -17.26
C ILE A 138 -11.59 -5.66 -18.25
N ASN A 139 -11.19 -4.44 -17.91
CA ASN A 139 -11.35 -3.28 -18.79
C ASN A 139 -10.35 -3.27 -19.94
N TYR A 140 -9.31 -4.12 -19.89
CA TYR A 140 -8.30 -4.23 -20.93
C TYR A 140 -8.60 -5.44 -21.80
N LYS A 141 -8.92 -5.17 -23.08
CA LYS A 141 -8.98 -6.21 -24.09
C LYS A 141 -7.57 -6.44 -24.62
N PHE A 142 -7.01 -7.60 -24.32
CA PHE A 142 -5.85 -8.11 -25.04
C PHE A 142 -6.39 -8.68 -26.36
N PHE A 143 -5.99 -8.09 -27.48
CA PHE A 143 -6.33 -8.55 -28.82
C PHE A 143 -5.74 -9.93 -29.10
#